data_AF-A0A6S7JAW2-F1
#
_entry.id   AF-A0A6S7JAW2-F1
#
_cell.length_a   1.000
_cell.length_b   1.000
_cell.length_c   1.000
_cell.angle_alpha   90.00
_cell.angle_beta   90.00
_cell.angle_gamma   90.00
#
_symmetry.space_group_name_H-M   'P 1'
#
loop_
_entity.id
_entity.type
_entity.pdbx_description
1 polymer ?
#
loop_
_entity_poly.entity_id
_entity_poly.type
_entity_poly.pdbx_seq_one_letter_code
_entity_poly.pdbx_strand_id
1 'polypeptide(L)'
;DGLLSQGNLDLIMRIYNKIPKLSSDGKRLQMIVCSATLHSIEVKKLADKIMNFPTWVDLKGHDSVPETVHHVIVHVDPKKDYSWKSLKQKVK
;
A
#
# COMPACT_ATOMS: atom_id res chain seq x y z
N ASP A 1 0.56 -2.38 -5.89
CA ASP A 1 0.23 -3.74 -6.38
C ASP A 1 -1.24 -3.89 -6.77
N GLY A 2 -2.22 -3.42 -5.99
CA GLY A 2 -3.66 -3.62 -6.27
C GLY A 2 -4.15 -3.27 -7.69
N LEU A 3 -3.61 -2.21 -8.29
CA LEU A 3 -3.95 -1.85 -9.68
C LEU A 3 -3.49 -2.92 -10.69
N LEU A 4 -2.33 -3.53 -10.46
CA LEU A 4 -1.79 -4.61 -11.29
C LEU A 4 -2.56 -5.91 -11.08
N SER A 5 -2.86 -6.26 -9.84
CA SER A 5 -3.62 -7.48 -9.54
C SER A 5 -5.04 -7.47 -10.09
N GLN A 6 -5.61 -6.28 -10.32
CA GLN A 6 -6.89 -6.10 -11.04
C GLN A 6 -6.77 -6.22 -12.57
N GLY A 7 -5.58 -6.54 -13.12
CA GLY A 7 -5.38 -6.74 -14.55
C GLY A 7 -5.16 -5.47 -15.38
N ASN A 8 -4.94 -4.31 -14.75
CA ASN A 8 -4.80 -3.03 -15.46
C ASN A 8 -3.42 -2.80 -16.10
N LEU A 9 -2.63 -3.85 -16.34
CA LEU A 9 -1.29 -3.74 -16.91
C LEU A 9 -1.32 -3.02 -18.28
N ASP A 10 -2.28 -3.33 -19.13
CA ASP A 10 -2.41 -2.72 -20.46
C ASP A 10 -2.69 -1.22 -20.38
N LEU A 11 -3.50 -0.78 -19.41
CA LEU A 11 -3.76 0.62 -19.17
C LEU A 11 -2.47 1.35 -18.76
N ILE A 12 -1.72 0.77 -17.83
CA ILE A 12 -0.43 1.32 -17.37
C ILE A 12 0.54 1.45 -18.55
N MET A 13 0.66 0.41 -19.38
CA MET A 13 1.53 0.42 -20.55
C MET A 13 1.09 1.45 -21.60
N ARG A 14 -0.21 1.60 -21.83
CA ARG A 14 -0.76 2.63 -22.74
C ARG A 14 -0.40 4.04 -22.27
N ILE A 15 -0.54 4.31 -20.98
CA ILE A 15 -0.16 5.61 -20.39
C ILE A 15 1.36 5.80 -20.52
N TYR A 16 2.16 4.81 -20.11
CA TYR A 16 3.61 4.87 -20.21
C TYR A 16 4.08 5.16 -21.63
N ASN A 17 3.51 4.50 -22.65
CA ASN A 17 3.91 4.68 -24.04
C ASN A 17 3.57 6.08 -24.60
N LYS A 18 2.60 6.79 -24.01
CA LYS A 18 2.27 8.16 -24.40
C LYS A 18 3.20 9.21 -23.79
N ILE A 19 3.99 8.86 -22.77
CA ILE A 19 4.88 9.79 -22.08
C ILE A 19 6.24 9.84 -22.80
N PRO A 20 6.71 11.02 -23.27
CA PRO A 20 8.03 11.19 -23.87
C PRO A 20 9.15 10.68 -22.96
N LYS A 21 10.08 9.89 -23.50
CA LYS A 21 11.22 9.35 -22.74
C LYS A 21 12.39 10.31 -22.64
N LEU A 22 12.44 11.26 -23.55
CA LEU A 22 13.39 12.35 -23.60
C LEU A 22 12.58 13.65 -23.69
N SER A 23 12.92 14.59 -22.83
CA SER A 23 12.42 15.95 -22.85
C SER A 23 13.19 16.76 -23.91
N SER A 24 12.64 17.92 -24.30
CA SER A 24 13.26 18.83 -25.26
C SER A 24 14.62 19.38 -24.80
N ASP A 25 14.88 19.35 -23.49
CA ASP A 25 16.16 19.71 -22.88
C ASP A 25 17.13 18.51 -22.73
N GLY A 26 16.82 17.37 -23.36
CA GLY A 26 17.66 16.17 -23.36
C GLY A 26 17.60 15.34 -22.07
N LYS A 27 16.79 15.75 -21.09
CA LYS A 27 16.61 14.97 -19.85
C LYS A 27 15.76 13.73 -20.09
N ARG A 28 16.08 12.66 -19.38
CA ARG A 28 15.33 11.40 -19.44
C ARG A 28 14.11 11.44 -18.52
N LEU A 29 13.06 10.72 -18.89
CA LEU A 29 11.90 10.51 -18.04
C LEU A 29 12.32 9.87 -16.72
N GLN A 30 12.01 10.54 -15.61
CA GLN A 30 12.10 9.97 -14.27
C GLN A 30 10.73 9.46 -13.84
N MET A 31 10.71 8.30 -13.20
CA MET A 31 9.50 7.64 -12.73
C MET A 31 9.69 7.20 -11.29
N ILE A 32 8.65 7.39 -10.48
CA ILE A 32 8.52 6.84 -9.14
C ILE A 32 7.30 5.93 -9.15
N VAL A 33 7.44 4.71 -8.66
CA VAL A 33 6.33 3.79 -8.45
C VAL A 33 6.27 3.43 -6.97
N CYS A 34 5.11 3.66 -6.37
CA CYS A 34 4.85 3.33 -4.98
C CYS A 34 3.98 2.07 -4.93
N SER A 35 4.34 1.12 -4.06
CA SER A 35 3.55 -0.07 -3.79
C SER A 35 3.42 -0.25 -2.28
N ALA A 36 2.22 -0.55 -1.81
CA ALA A 36 1.96 -0.81 -0.39
C ALA A 36 2.54 -2.16 0.07
N THR A 37 2.76 -3.09 -0.87
CA THR A 37 3.38 -4.39 -0.59
C THR A 37 4.68 -4.53 -1.39
N LEU A 38 5.78 -4.85 -0.71
CA LEU A 38 7.10 -5.05 -1.35
C LEU A 38 7.23 -6.40 -2.09
N HIS A 39 6.35 -7.36 -1.78
CA HIS A 39 6.53 -8.76 -2.18
C HIS A 39 5.86 -9.14 -3.51
N SER A 40 5.22 -8.19 -4.20
CA SER A 40 4.55 -8.52 -5.46
C SER A 40 5.58 -8.74 -6.59
N ILE A 41 5.64 -9.98 -7.09
CA ILE A 41 6.47 -10.37 -8.23
C ILE A 41 6.12 -9.53 -9.47
N GLU A 42 4.85 -9.19 -9.64
CA GLU A 42 4.36 -8.40 -10.77
C GLU A 42 4.90 -6.96 -10.74
N VAL A 43 5.02 -6.36 -9.56
CA VAL A 43 5.62 -5.02 -9.39
C VAL A 43 7.09 -5.05 -9.81
N LYS A 44 7.84 -6.10 -9.44
CA LYS A 44 9.24 -6.26 -9.88
C LYS A 44 9.34 -6.39 -11.40
N LYS A 45 8.54 -7.27 -12.00
CA LYS A 45 8.49 -7.45 -13.47
C LYS A 45 8.12 -6.16 -14.21
N LEU A 46 7.19 -5.37 -13.67
CA LEU A 46 6.84 -4.09 -14.25
C LEU A 46 8.01 -3.10 -14.17
N ALA A 47 8.65 -2.98 -13.00
CA ALA A 47 9.79 -2.10 -12.79
C ALA A 47 10.93 -2.42 -13.77
N ASP A 48 11.29 -3.70 -13.91
CA ASP A 48 12.32 -4.17 -14.85
C ASP A 48 11.98 -3.82 -16.31
N LYS A 49 10.69 -3.76 -16.65
CA LYS A 49 10.22 -3.47 -18.01
C LYS A 49 10.23 -1.99 -18.35
N ILE A 50 9.89 -1.10 -17.41
CA ILE A 50 9.61 0.32 -17.73
C ILE A 50 10.62 1.31 -17.12
N MET A 51 11.44 0.87 -16.18
CA MET A 51 12.45 1.67 -15.49
C MET A 51 13.85 1.32 -15.95
N ASN A 52 14.78 2.26 -15.78
CA ASN A 52 16.19 2.06 -16.05
C ASN A 52 16.98 2.26 -14.76
N PHE A 53 17.58 1.19 -14.24
CA PHE A 53 18.34 1.17 -12.97
C PHE A 53 17.58 1.79 -11.78
N PRO A 54 16.40 1.27 -11.40
CA PRO A 54 15.61 1.83 -10.31
C PRO A 54 16.27 1.60 -8.94
N THR A 55 16.18 2.61 -8.08
CA THR A 55 16.52 2.48 -6.65
C THR A 55 15.32 1.96 -5.88
N TRP A 56 15.51 0.85 -5.16
CA TRP A 56 14.48 0.30 -4.28
C TRP A 56 14.58 0.94 -2.91
N VAL A 57 13.50 1.60 -2.50
CA VAL A 57 13.38 2.20 -1.17
C VAL A 57 12.25 1.46 -0.45
N ASP A 58 12.62 0.64 0.52
CA ASP A 58 11.67 0.02 1.45
C ASP A 58 11.62 0.86 2.73
N LEU A 59 10.45 1.43 3.00
CA LEU A 59 10.21 2.27 4.17
C LEU A 59 9.70 1.47 5.37
N LYS A 60 9.89 0.15 5.39
CA LYS A 60 9.52 -0.71 6.53
C LYS A 60 9.97 -0.09 7.86
N GLY A 61 8.98 0.43 8.60
CA GLY A 61 8.96 0.27 10.04
C GLY A 61 8.67 -1.19 10.33
N HIS A 62 9.43 -1.77 11.27
CA HIS A 62 9.40 -3.14 11.78
C HIS A 62 8.14 -3.99 11.47
N ASP A 63 8.35 -5.23 11.01
CA ASP A 63 7.35 -6.25 10.64
C ASP A 63 6.17 -6.35 11.62
N SER A 64 5.13 -5.56 11.39
CA SER A 64 3.89 -5.61 12.16
C SER A 64 2.72 -5.10 11.32
N VAL A 65 2.60 -5.59 10.08
CA VAL A 65 1.31 -5.59 9.39
C VAL A 65 0.69 -6.96 9.67
N PRO A 66 -0.16 -7.10 10.70
CA PRO A 66 -0.84 -8.36 10.95
C PRO A 66 -1.73 -8.70 9.75
N GLU A 67 -1.66 -9.95 9.29
CA GLU A 67 -2.47 -10.48 8.18
C GLU A 67 -3.98 -10.38 8.47
N THR A 68 -4.34 -10.43 9.76
CA THR A 68 -5.72 -10.31 10.23
C THR A 68 -5.83 -9.25 11.31
N VAL A 69 -6.72 -8.27 11.09
CA VAL A 69 -7.15 -7.34 12.13
C VAL A 69 -8.47 -7.86 12.70
N HIS A 70 -8.45 -8.27 13.96
CA HIS A 70 -9.67 -8.61 14.68
C HIS A 70 -10.34 -7.30 15.10
N HIS A 71 -11.36 -6.89 14.35
CA HIS A 71 -12.12 -5.67 14.65
C HIS A 71 -13.38 -6.01 15.44
N VAL A 72 -13.57 -5.39 16.60
CA VAL A 72 -14.79 -5.48 17.39
C VAL A 72 -15.37 -4.08 17.55
N ILE A 73 -16.65 -3.92 17.19
CA ILE A 73 -17.42 -2.71 17.46
C ILE A 73 -18.30 -2.98 18.68
N VAL A 74 -18.20 -2.12 19.70
CA VAL A 74 -19.08 -2.16 20.86
C VAL A 74 -19.81 -0.83 20.97
N HIS A 75 -21.14 -0.90 21.03
CA HIS A 75 -21.96 0.26 21.35
C HIS A 75 -21.95 0.50 22.86
N VAL A 76 -21.50 1.67 23.27
CA VAL A 76 -21.50 2.09 24.69
C VAL A 76 -22.41 3.30 24.84
N ASP A 77 -23.48 3.15 25.62
CA ASP A 77 -24.32 4.26 26.08
C ASP A 77 -23.97 4.57 27.54
N PRO A 78 -23.28 5.69 27.84
CA PRO A 78 -22.81 5.99 29.19
C PRO A 78 -23.94 6.24 30.20
N LYS A 79 -25.18 6.45 29.74
CA LYS A 79 -26.34 6.64 30.62
C LYS A 79 -27.03 5.32 30.99
N LYS A 80 -26.75 4.25 30.26
CA LYS A 80 -27.39 2.94 30.44
C LYS A 80 -26.41 1.84 30.79
N ASP A 81 -25.13 2.01 30.46
CA ASP A 81 -24.09 1.04 30.75
C ASP A 81 -23.58 1.19 32.20
N TYR A 82 -24.05 0.27 33.04
CA TYR A 82 -23.57 0.09 34.41
C TYR A 82 -22.87 -1.26 34.61
N SER A 83 -22.59 -2.00 33.53
CA SER A 83 -22.01 -3.34 33.59
C SER A 83 -20.65 -3.35 34.29
N TRP A 84 -19.88 -2.27 34.14
CA TRP A 84 -18.61 -2.03 34.81
C TRP A 84 -18.69 -2.09 36.35
N LYS A 85 -19.85 -1.79 36.95
CA LYS A 85 -20.06 -1.85 38.40
C LYS A 85 -20.03 -3.28 38.95
N SER A 86 -20.30 -4.27 38.10
CA SER A 86 -20.37 -5.69 38.46
C SER A 86 -19.14 -6.50 38.04
N LEU A 87 -18.07 -5.82 37.56
CA LEU A 87 -16.86 -6.51 37.14
C LEU A 87 -16.17 -7.19 38.32
N LYS A 88 -15.98 -8.51 38.20
CA LYS A 88 -15.30 -9.35 39.22
C LYS A 88 -13.85 -8.90 39.47
N GLN A 89 -13.20 -8.31 38.48
CA GLN A 89 -11.90 -7.65 38.62
C GLN A 89 -12.08 -6.16 38.35
N LYS A 90 -11.71 -5.33 39.33
CA LYS A 90 -11.65 -3.87 39.14
C LYS A 90 -10.44 -3.55 38.25
N VAL A 91 -10.66 -2.75 37.20
CA VAL A 91 -9.58 -2.20 36.38
C VAL A 91 -8.77 -1.25 37.25
N LYS A 92 -7.45 -1.46 37.34
CA LYS A 92 -6.52 -0.61 38.10
C LYS A 92 -6.19 0.66 37.34
#